data_AF-A0A1J4VR61-F1
#
_entry.id   AF-A0A1J4VR61-F1
#
_cell.length_a   1.000
_cell.length_b   1.000
_cell.length_c   1.000
_cell.angle_alpha   90.00
_cell.angle_beta   90.00
_cell.angle_gamma   90.00
#
_symmetry.space_group_name_H-M   'P 1'
#
loop_
_entity.id
_entity.type
_entity.pdbx_description
1 polymer ?
#
loop_
_entity_poly.entity_id
_entity_poly.type
_entity_poly.pdbx_seq_one_letter_code
_entity_poly.pdbx_strand_id
1 'polypeptide(L)' 'MIRTIEYPGQQKRRLTKKHPVKLTALLYLKEALLKERYELCPEIISVAKEFGAASFEIQDLLEDQRRSPG' A
#
# COMPACT_ATOMS: atom_id res chain seq x y z
N MET A 1 17.54 -5.82 26.92
CA MET A 1 17.47 -6.64 25.70
C MET A 1 16.30 -6.16 24.86
N ILE A 2 16.54 -5.37 23.82
CA ILE A 2 15.50 -4.93 22.88
C ILE A 2 15.79 -5.67 21.57
N ARG A 3 14.86 -6.54 21.14
CA ARG A 3 15.01 -7.33 19.90
C ARG A 3 14.68 -6.44 18.72
N THR A 4 15.69 -6.06 17.95
CA THR A 4 15.54 -5.39 16.66
C THR A 4 14.93 -6.40 15.68
N ILE A 5 13.71 -6.16 15.21
CA ILE A 5 13.12 -6.96 14.13
C ILE A 5 13.70 -6.41 12.82
N GLU A 6 14.68 -7.13 12.27
CA GLU A 6 15.21 -6.87 10.93
C GLU A 6 14.25 -7.43 9.88
N TYR A 7 13.71 -6.55 9.04
CA TYR A 7 12.90 -6.93 7.88
C TYR A 7 13.83 -7.10 6.66
N PRO A 8 14.08 -8.33 6.17
CA PRO A 8 14.94 -8.54 5.01
C PRO A 8 14.20 -8.12 3.72
N GLY A 9 14.81 -7.24 2.92
CA GLY A 9 14.32 -6.95 1.57
C GLY A 9 14.18 -5.47 1.20
N GLN A 10 15.10 -4.58 1.61
CA GLN A 10 15.12 -3.21 1.09
C GLN A 10 15.94 -3.17 -0.21
N GLN A 11 15.31 -3.53 -1.32
CA GLN A 11 15.82 -3.25 -2.68
C GLN A 11 16.12 -1.75 -2.77
N LYS A 12 17.33 -1.39 -3.25
CA LYS A 12 17.86 0.00 -3.30
C LYS A 12 16.86 0.96 -3.98
N ARG A 13 16.00 1.60 -3.17
CA ARG A 13 14.96 2.52 -3.65
C ARG A 13 15.63 3.81 -4.13
N ARG A 14 15.64 4.03 -5.45
CA ARG A 14 15.84 5.37 -6.03
C ARG A 14 14.89 6.32 -5.29
N LEU A 15 15.43 7.39 -4.74
CA LEU A 15 14.69 8.46 -4.05
C LEU A 15 13.84 9.23 -5.06
N THR A 16 12.76 8.60 -5.53
CA THR A 16 11.63 9.34 -6.09
C THR A 16 11.06 10.19 -4.95
N LYS A 17 10.70 11.45 -5.22
CA LYS A 17 10.06 12.33 -4.23
C LYS A 17 8.81 11.63 -3.70
N LYS A 18 8.92 10.93 -2.57
CA LYS A 18 7.81 10.18 -1.98
C LYS A 18 6.81 11.20 -1.46
N HIS A 19 5.63 11.26 -2.08
CA HIS A 19 4.54 12.05 -1.54
C HIS A 19 4.05 11.32 -0.27
N PRO A 20 4.19 11.90 0.94
CA PRO A 20 3.80 11.22 2.18
C PRO A 20 2.32 10.83 2.15
N VAL A 21 1.47 11.66 1.53
CA VAL A 21 0.04 11.39 1.37
C VAL A 21 -0.22 10.17 0.48
N LYS A 22 0.56 9.96 -0.58
CA LYS A 22 0.44 8.76 -1.43
C LYS A 22 0.69 7.49 -0.63
N LEU A 23 1.77 7.49 0.15
CA LEU A 23 2.13 6.36 1.01
C LEU A 23 1.03 6.09 2.04
N THR A 24 0.55 7.14 2.72
CA THR A 24 -0.53 7.02 3.70
C THR A 24 -1.82 6.50 3.07
N ALA A 25 -2.22 7.01 1.91
CA ALA A 25 -3.42 6.55 1.21
C ALA A 25 -3.32 5.07 0.81
N LEU A 26 -2.18 4.62 0.30
CA LEU A 26 -1.95 3.20 -0.03
C LEU A 26 -1.97 2.31 1.24
N LEU A 27 -1.46 2.78 2.37
CA LEU A 27 -1.55 2.07 3.65
C LEU A 27 -2.99 1.96 4.14
N TYR A 28 -3.76 3.05 4.08
CA TYR A 28 -5.18 3.02 4.45
C TYR A 28 -6.00 2.14 3.52
N LEU A 29 -5.66 2.08 2.23
CA LEU A 29 -6.31 1.16 1.30
C LEU A 29 -6.07 -0.29 1.73
N LYS A 30 -4.82 -0.64 2.05
CA LYS A 30 -4.47 -1.96 2.57
C LYS A 30 -5.25 -2.30 3.84
N GLU A 31 -5.33 -1.37 4.80
CA GLU A 31 -6.07 -1.59 6.03
C GLU A 31 -7.58 -1.74 5.81
N ALA A 32 -8.16 -0.94 4.91
CA ALA A 32 -9.57 -1.03 4.57
C ALA A 32 -9.90 -2.40 3.95
N LEU A 33 -9.06 -2.89 3.04
CA LEU A 33 -9.18 -4.22 2.45
C LEU A 33 -9.06 -5.33 3.51
N LEU A 34 -8.06 -5.25 4.41
CA LEU A 34 -7.87 -6.23 5.48
C LEU A 34 -9.05 -6.28 6.48
N LYS A 35 -9.73 -5.14 6.67
CA LYS A 35 -10.88 -5.01 7.57
C LYS A 35 -12.22 -5.16 6.84
N GLU A 36 -12.18 -5.55 5.56
CA GLU A 36 -13.36 -5.74 4.71
C GLU A 36 -14.26 -4.49 4.60
N ARG A 37 -13.67 -3.30 4.76
CA ARG A 37 -14.35 -1.99 4.63
C ARG A 37 -14.31 -1.49 3.19
N TYR A 38 -14.93 -2.25 2.30
CA TYR A 38 -14.91 -1.96 0.86
C TYR A 38 -15.57 -0.63 0.50
N GLU A 39 -16.49 -0.14 1.33
CA GLU A 39 -17.17 1.15 1.17
C GLU A 39 -16.19 2.34 1.20
N LEU A 40 -15.07 2.22 1.90
CA LEU A 40 -14.04 3.27 2.00
C LEU A 40 -13.02 3.23 0.85
N CYS A 41 -12.91 2.09 0.16
CA CYS A 41 -11.88 1.88 -0.85
C CYS A 41 -11.95 2.88 -2.03
N PRO A 42 -13.12 3.25 -2.59
CA PRO A 42 -13.19 4.21 -3.70
C PRO A 42 -12.61 5.58 -3.36
N GLU A 43 -12.93 6.10 -2.16
CA GLU A 43 -12.43 7.40 -1.69
C GLU A 43 -10.93 7.35 -1.50
N ILE A 44 -10.42 6.32 -0.82
CA ILE A 44 -8.99 6.15 -0.56
C ILE A 44 -8.21 5.99 -1.87
N ILE A 45 -8.74 5.25 -2.85
CA ILE A 45 -8.15 5.10 -4.19
C ILE A 45 -8.09 6.46 -4.91
N SER A 46 -9.14 7.28 -4.80
CA SER A 46 -9.17 8.62 -5.41
C SER A 46 -8.06 9.49 -4.83
N VAL A 47 -7.92 9.53 -3.50
CA VAL A 47 -6.84 10.25 -2.81
C VAL A 47 -5.47 9.73 -3.25
N ALA A 48 -5.26 8.41 -3.28
CA ALA A 48 -3.99 7.83 -3.71
C ALA A 48 -3.62 8.28 -5.14
N LYS A 49 -4.57 8.27 -6.08
CA LYS A 49 -4.37 8.71 -7.46
C LYS A 49 -4.05 10.20 -7.55
N GLU A 50 -4.75 11.05 -6.81
CA GLU A 50 -4.50 12.50 -6.74
C GLU A 50 -3.05 12.81 -6.33
N PHE A 51 -2.49 12.01 -5.42
CA PHE A 51 -1.10 12.14 -4.96
C PHE A 51 -0.09 11.29 -5.73
N GLY A 52 -0.46 10.80 -6.91
CA GLY A 52 0.44 10.16 -7.87
C GLY A 52 0.67 8.67 -7.66
N ALA A 53 -0.26 7.95 -7.00
CA ALA A 53 -0.25 6.49 -7.01
C ALA A 53 -0.51 5.98 -8.43
N ALA A 54 0.37 5.09 -8.89
CA ALA A 54 0.17 4.44 -10.17
C ALA A 54 -0.88 3.34 -10.06
N SER A 55 -1.59 3.07 -11.16
CA SER A 55 -2.62 2.02 -11.19
C SER A 55 -2.08 0.65 -10.77
N PHE A 56 -0.83 0.31 -11.10
CA PHE A 56 -0.22 -0.95 -10.70
C PHE A 56 -0.01 -1.05 -9.18
N GLU A 57 0.28 0.06 -8.48
CA GLU A 57 0.45 0.06 -7.01
C GLU A 57 -0.89 -0.22 -6.31
N ILE A 58 -1.99 0.26 -6.90
CA ILE A 58 -3.35 0.00 -6.41
C ILE A 58 -3.76 -1.43 -6.75
N GLN A 59 -3.50 -1.88 -7.97
CA GLN A 59 -3.84 -3.22 -8.43
C GLN A 59 -3.12 -4.31 -7.60
N ASP A 60 -1.83 -4.10 -7.30
CA ASP A 60 -1.04 -5.00 -6.44
C ASP A 60 -1.73 -5.20 -5.08
N LEU A 61 -2.23 -4.12 -4.45
CA LEU A 61 -2.96 -4.20 -3.18
C LEU A 61 -4.31 -4.94 -3.29
N LEU A 62 -4.98 -4.85 -4.43
CA LEU A 62 -6.26 -5.52 -4.68
C LEU A 62 -6.09 -7.01 -5.01
N GLU A 63 -4.97 -7.37 -5.66
CA GLU A 63 -4.66 -8.74 -6.07
C GLU A 63 -4.01 -9.58 -4.96
N ASP A 64 -3.20 -8.96 -4.09
CA ASP A 64 -2.36 -9.64 -3.09
C ASP A 64 -3.16 -10.32 -1.96
N GLN A 65 -4.37 -9.84 -1.62
CA GLN A 65 -5.10 -10.39 -0.46
C GLN A 65 -5.75 -11.77 -0.66
N ARG A 66 -5.87 -12.28 -1.90
CA ARG A 66 -6.56 -13.56 -2.17
C ARG A 66 -5.75 -14.56 -3.01
N ARG A 67 -4.53 -14.23 -3.43
CA ARG A 67 -3.63 -15.18 -4.12
C ARG A 67 -2.55 -15.67 -3.17
N SER A 68 -2.87 -16.73 -2.42
CA SER A 68 -1.87 -17.74 -2.10
C SER A 68 -1.37 -18.36 -3.43
N PRO A 69 -0.07 -18.31 -3.76
CA PRO A 69 0.46 -19.37 -4.60
C PRO A 69 0.34 -20.68 -3.80
N GLY A 70 -0.08 -21.74 -4.47
CA GLY A 70 -0.13 -23.08 -3.89
C GLY A 70 1.23 -23.58 -3.41
#